data_AF-B4SFU4-F1
#
_entry.id   AF-B4SFU4-F1
#
_cell.length_a   1.000
_cell.length_b   1.000
_cell.length_c   1.000
_cell.angle_alpha   90.00
_cell.angle_beta   90.00
_cell.angle_gamma   90.00
#
_symmetry.space_group_name_H-M   'P 1'
#
loop_
_entity.id
_entity.type
_entity.pdbx_description
1 polymer ?
#
loop_
_entity_poly.entity_id
_entity_poly.type
_entity_poly.pdbx_seq_one_letter_code
_entity_poly.pdbx_strand_id
1 'polypeptide(L)'
;MSTEQFTIFGSKYRSGSYILLIHLSCTLHLAFGRFQQGKPFTLPEGDYLYIGSALGNNQNGSPLARRLIRHASRSGGKAPHAIQAAMIKLFSEGHFTGNGAIEATDKKLRWHIDYLLDHKEAEIDHVVIIRNPLRVEERLAEFLESLPETALIAPRLGAQDTRNSSHLLRITNRERILELLRQSLPEMVCSG
;
A
#
# COMPACT_ATOMS: atom_id res chain seq x y z
N MET A 1 -2.01 -21.38 11.60
CA MET A 1 -1.87 -20.16 12.43
C MET A 1 -2.31 -19.01 11.53
N SER A 2 -3.36 -18.26 11.86
CA SER A 2 -3.77 -17.12 11.01
C SER A 2 -2.73 -16.02 11.17
N THR A 3 -1.93 -15.79 10.15
CA THR A 3 -1.06 -14.62 10.07
C THR A 3 -1.97 -13.38 10.14
N GLU A 4 -1.75 -12.51 11.13
CA GLU A 4 -2.46 -11.22 11.18
C GLU A 4 -2.20 -10.48 9.86
N GLN A 5 -3.25 -10.17 9.10
CA GLN A 5 -3.12 -9.52 7.77
C GLN A 5 -3.00 -8.00 7.85
N PHE A 6 -3.13 -7.42 9.05
CA PHE A 6 -3.21 -5.98 9.26
C PHE A 6 -2.39 -5.56 10.49
N THR A 7 -1.55 -4.54 10.32
CA THR A 7 -0.95 -3.81 11.46
C THR A 7 -1.50 -2.40 11.45
N ILE A 8 -2.04 -1.91 12.57
CA ILE A 8 -2.77 -0.64 12.60
C ILE A 8 -2.14 0.31 13.63
N PHE A 9 -1.80 1.53 13.19
CA PHE A 9 -1.28 2.61 14.02
C PHE A 9 -2.19 3.83 13.98
N GLY A 10 -2.21 4.58 15.08
CA GLY A 10 -3.06 5.74 15.26
C GLY A 10 -4.53 5.37 15.51
N SER A 11 -5.32 6.36 15.90
CA SER A 11 -6.75 6.18 16.16
C SER A 11 -7.54 7.39 15.64
N LYS A 12 -8.86 7.23 15.47
CA LYS A 12 -9.84 8.29 15.15
C LYS A 12 -9.85 8.82 13.70
N TYR A 13 -8.73 8.84 12.99
CA TYR A 13 -8.70 9.37 11.61
C TYR A 13 -9.18 8.37 10.56
N ARG A 14 -9.87 8.85 9.52
CA ARG A 14 -10.33 8.03 8.36
C ARG A 14 -9.44 8.19 7.13
N SER A 15 -8.43 9.05 7.25
CA SER A 15 -7.37 9.32 6.29
C SER A 15 -6.02 8.89 6.87
N GLY A 16 -5.03 8.81 6.00
CA GLY A 16 -3.64 8.63 6.41
C GLY A 16 -2.79 7.93 5.36
N SER A 17 -1.75 7.28 5.83
CA SER A 17 -0.79 6.54 5.02
C SER A 17 -0.96 5.04 5.18
N TYR A 18 -0.41 4.28 4.25
CA TYR A 18 -0.41 2.83 4.30
C TYR A 18 0.85 2.26 3.63
N ILE A 19 1.20 1.05 4.03
CA ILE A 19 2.20 0.22 3.37
C ILE A 19 1.52 -1.08 2.96
N LEU A 20 1.59 -1.42 1.68
CA LEU A 20 1.17 -2.72 1.16
C LEU A 20 2.38 -3.64 1.14
N LEU A 21 2.29 -4.80 1.77
CA LEU A 21 3.23 -5.90 1.52
C LEU A 21 2.64 -6.72 0.38
N ILE A 22 3.45 -6.90 -0.66
CA ILE A 22 3.06 -7.55 -1.90
C ILE A 22 4.00 -8.71 -2.11
N HIS A 23 3.44 -9.91 -2.17
CA HIS A 23 4.17 -11.09 -2.61
C HIS A 23 3.98 -11.25 -4.12
N LEU A 24 5.10 -11.43 -4.83
CA LEU A 24 5.10 -11.72 -6.25
C LEU A 24 5.56 -13.16 -6.48
N SER A 25 4.66 -14.00 -7.00
CA SER A 25 4.86 -15.46 -7.10
C SER A 25 5.73 -15.90 -8.29
N CYS A 26 6.07 -15.00 -9.20
CA CYS A 26 7.04 -15.25 -10.27
C CYS A 26 7.59 -13.94 -10.85
N THR A 27 8.70 -14.01 -11.58
CA THR A 27 9.25 -12.83 -12.26
C THR A 27 8.26 -12.27 -13.29
N LEU A 28 7.95 -10.97 -13.19
CA LEU A 28 7.09 -10.27 -14.14
C LEU A 28 7.87 -9.26 -14.98
N HIS A 29 7.43 -9.11 -16.22
CA HIS A 29 7.83 -8.03 -17.11
C HIS A 29 6.62 -7.14 -17.37
N LEU A 30 6.61 -5.93 -16.78
CA LEU A 30 5.50 -5.01 -16.97
C LEU A 30 5.94 -3.55 -17.10
N ALA A 31 5.13 -2.78 -17.82
CA ALA A 31 5.24 -1.34 -17.87
C ALA A 31 4.30 -0.71 -16.84
N PHE A 32 4.79 0.31 -16.14
CA PHE A 32 4.00 1.09 -15.18
C PHE A 32 3.28 2.25 -15.89
N GLY A 33 2.35 1.93 -16.78
CA GLY A 33 1.69 2.92 -17.63
C GLY A 33 2.68 3.69 -18.51
N ARG A 34 2.67 5.03 -18.44
CA ARG A 34 3.60 5.90 -19.19
C ARG A 34 4.93 6.16 -18.46
N PHE A 35 5.14 5.59 -17.27
CA PHE A 35 6.39 5.76 -16.53
C PHE A 35 7.59 5.33 -17.37
N GLN A 36 8.66 6.13 -17.38
CA GLN A 36 9.82 5.94 -18.26
C GLN A 36 9.42 5.64 -19.71
N GLN A 37 8.48 6.40 -20.26
CA GLN A 37 7.97 6.27 -21.63
C GLN A 37 7.33 4.90 -21.92
N GLY A 38 6.85 4.20 -20.89
CA GLY A 38 6.25 2.87 -21.02
C GLY A 38 7.28 1.75 -21.17
N LYS A 39 8.56 2.00 -20.84
CA LYS A 39 9.59 0.96 -20.83
C LYS A 39 9.20 -0.13 -19.82
N PRO A 40 9.24 -1.42 -20.20
CA PRO A 40 8.97 -2.51 -19.28
C PRO A 40 10.12 -2.67 -18.26
N PHE A 41 9.74 -3.05 -17.05
CA PHE A 41 10.64 -3.40 -15.95
C PHE A 41 10.58 -4.90 -15.72
N THR A 42 11.73 -5.48 -15.39
CA THR A 42 11.80 -6.84 -14.84
C THR A 42 11.70 -6.76 -13.32
N LEU A 43 10.64 -7.33 -12.78
CA LEU A 43 10.42 -7.49 -11.35
C LEU A 43 10.64 -8.96 -10.99
N PRO A 44 11.75 -9.31 -10.34
CA PRO A 44 12.01 -10.68 -9.90
C PRO A 44 10.93 -11.19 -8.93
N GLU A 45 10.75 -12.50 -8.88
CA GLU A 45 9.97 -13.12 -7.79
C GLU A 45 10.46 -12.66 -6.40
N GLY A 46 9.52 -12.49 -5.47
CA GLY A 46 9.82 -12.15 -4.08
C GLY A 46 8.85 -11.12 -3.49
N ASP A 47 9.28 -10.49 -2.40
CA ASP A 47 8.45 -9.59 -1.62
C ASP A 47 8.77 -8.11 -1.88
N TYR A 48 7.72 -7.30 -1.82
CA TYR A 48 7.74 -5.88 -2.14
C TYR A 48 6.95 -5.06 -1.13
N LEU A 49 7.35 -3.81 -0.95
CA LEU A 49 6.61 -2.79 -0.22
C LEU A 49 6.13 -1.71 -1.17
N TYR A 50 4.85 -1.35 -1.05
CA TYR A 50 4.33 -0.12 -1.64
C TYR A 50 3.87 0.86 -0.59
N ILE A 51 4.39 2.09 -0.62
CA ILE A 51 4.02 3.19 0.28
C ILE A 51 3.01 4.09 -0.42
N GLY A 52 1.93 4.45 0.25
CA GLY A 52 1.01 5.44 -0.29
C GLY A 52 0.18 6.13 0.77
N SER A 53 -0.59 7.11 0.33
CA SER A 53 -1.45 7.91 1.19
C SER A 53 -2.85 8.11 0.61
N ALA A 54 -3.78 8.45 1.50
CA ALA A 54 -5.18 8.74 1.21
C ALA A 54 -5.67 9.84 2.16
N LEU A 55 -5.35 11.10 1.83
CA LEU A 55 -5.61 12.29 2.66
C LEU A 55 -6.83 13.11 2.20
N GLY A 56 -7.85 12.48 1.59
CA GLY A 56 -8.99 13.20 1.03
C GLY A 56 -9.82 13.94 2.09
N ASN A 57 -10.27 15.15 1.77
CA ASN A 57 -10.96 16.06 2.71
C ASN A 57 -12.47 15.81 2.88
N ASN A 58 -12.99 14.65 2.44
CA ASN A 58 -14.42 14.38 2.57
C ASN A 58 -14.75 13.93 4.00
N GLN A 59 -15.37 14.83 4.77
CA GLN A 59 -15.75 14.63 6.18
C GLN A 59 -16.66 13.40 6.40
N ASN A 60 -17.46 13.04 5.39
CA ASN A 60 -18.38 11.90 5.45
C ASN A 60 -17.81 10.62 4.82
N GLY A 61 -16.59 10.67 4.30
CA GLY A 61 -15.94 9.55 3.63
C GLY A 61 -14.93 8.81 4.49
N SER A 62 -14.49 7.66 3.97
CA SER A 62 -13.31 6.93 4.45
C SER A 62 -12.28 6.82 3.33
N PRO A 63 -11.50 7.90 3.07
CA PRO A 63 -10.52 7.90 1.99
C PRO A 63 -9.54 6.73 2.05
N LEU A 64 -9.05 6.39 3.26
CA LEU A 64 -8.09 5.31 3.46
C LEU A 64 -8.68 3.95 3.11
N ALA A 65 -9.87 3.65 3.64
CA ALA A 65 -10.55 2.39 3.39
C ALA A 65 -10.89 2.21 1.90
N ARG A 66 -11.43 3.25 1.23
CA ARG A 66 -11.70 3.21 -0.22
C ARG A 66 -10.43 3.01 -1.04
N ARG A 67 -9.32 3.66 -0.67
CA ARG A 67 -8.05 3.51 -1.38
C ARG A 67 -7.48 2.10 -1.25
N LEU A 68 -7.49 1.56 -0.03
CA LEU A 68 -6.96 0.23 0.25
C LEU A 68 -7.81 -0.86 -0.42
N ILE A 69 -9.14 -0.79 -0.33
CA ILE A 69 -10.03 -1.76 -0.99
C ILE A 69 -9.83 -1.71 -2.51
N ARG A 70 -9.64 -0.52 -3.08
CA ARG A 70 -9.32 -0.36 -4.50
C ARG A 70 -7.97 -0.95 -4.89
N HIS A 71 -6.95 -0.87 -4.03
CA HIS A 71 -5.68 -1.56 -4.27
C HIS A 71 -5.86 -3.08 -4.27
N ALA A 72 -6.68 -3.59 -3.34
CA ALA A 72 -7.06 -5.00 -3.28
C ALA A 72 -8.07 -5.45 -4.36
N SER A 73 -8.59 -4.53 -5.19
CA SER A 73 -9.37 -4.84 -6.39
C SER A 73 -8.49 -4.94 -7.63
N ARG A 74 -8.92 -5.79 -8.57
CA ARG A 74 -8.39 -5.84 -9.94
C ARG A 74 -9.39 -5.26 -10.94
N SER A 75 -8.90 -4.87 -12.10
CA SER A 75 -9.67 -4.30 -13.21
C SER A 75 -10.34 -5.38 -14.07
N GLY A 76 -11.32 -4.99 -14.87
CA GLY A 76 -11.93 -5.88 -15.88
C GLY A 76 -12.65 -7.10 -15.30
N GLY A 77 -13.21 -7.00 -14.08
CA GLY A 77 -13.93 -8.10 -13.43
C GLY A 77 -13.03 -9.27 -12.96
N LYS A 78 -11.70 -9.11 -12.98
CA LYS A 78 -10.76 -10.09 -12.44
C LYS A 78 -11.02 -10.32 -10.95
N ALA A 79 -10.74 -11.54 -10.49
CA ALA A 79 -10.82 -11.87 -9.06
C ALA A 79 -9.94 -10.90 -8.24
N PRO A 80 -10.45 -10.37 -7.11
CA PRO A 80 -9.69 -9.47 -6.26
C PRO A 80 -8.56 -10.21 -5.53
N HIS A 81 -7.70 -9.46 -4.87
CA HIS A 81 -6.70 -10.01 -3.97
C HIS A 81 -7.36 -10.77 -2.81
N ALA A 82 -6.71 -11.83 -2.32
CA ALA A 82 -7.27 -12.67 -1.26
C ALA A 82 -7.60 -11.89 0.03
N ILE A 83 -6.82 -10.84 0.33
CA ILE A 83 -7.01 -9.97 1.50
C ILE A 83 -8.27 -9.07 1.41
N GLN A 84 -8.86 -8.88 0.24
CA GLN A 84 -9.91 -7.86 0.04
C GLN A 84 -11.13 -8.10 0.94
N ALA A 85 -11.60 -9.33 1.06
CA ALA A 85 -12.77 -9.65 1.89
C ALA A 85 -12.50 -9.34 3.38
N ALA A 86 -11.32 -9.70 3.87
CA ALA A 86 -10.88 -9.36 5.24
C ALA A 86 -10.76 -7.85 5.44
N MET A 87 -10.32 -7.12 4.40
CA MET A 87 -10.19 -5.67 4.43
C MET A 87 -11.55 -4.96 4.46
N ILE A 88 -12.52 -5.43 3.67
CA ILE A 88 -13.91 -4.93 3.71
C ILE A 88 -14.51 -5.14 5.11
N LYS A 89 -14.33 -6.34 5.66
CA LYS A 89 -14.78 -6.68 7.03
C LYS A 89 -14.15 -5.74 8.07
N LEU A 90 -12.82 -5.60 8.05
CA LEU A 90 -12.06 -4.72 8.96
C LEU A 90 -12.61 -3.29 8.95
N PHE A 91 -12.88 -2.74 7.77
CA PHE A 91 -13.37 -1.37 7.66
C PHE A 91 -14.86 -1.22 7.99
N SER A 92 -15.66 -2.28 7.85
CA SER A 92 -17.09 -2.26 8.16
C SER A 92 -17.38 -2.36 9.65
N GLU A 93 -16.56 -3.10 10.40
CA GLU A 93 -16.80 -3.43 11.81
C GLU A 93 -16.19 -2.43 12.81
N GLY A 94 -15.48 -1.39 12.34
CA GLY A 94 -14.71 -0.49 13.22
C GLY A 94 -14.98 1.00 13.04
N HIS A 95 -14.30 1.83 13.84
CA HIS A 95 -14.31 3.30 13.74
C HIS A 95 -13.62 3.86 12.46
N PHE A 96 -13.51 3.06 11.40
CA PHE A 96 -12.89 3.43 10.13
C PHE A 96 -13.89 4.04 9.15
N THR A 97 -15.18 3.77 9.32
CA THR A 97 -16.29 4.20 8.46
C THR A 97 -17.03 5.41 9.01
N GLY A 98 -17.56 6.25 8.11
CA GLY A 98 -18.79 7.02 8.35
C GLY A 98 -20.03 6.13 8.16
N ASN A 99 -21.24 6.66 8.25
CA ASN A 99 -22.50 5.88 8.13
C ASN A 99 -22.79 5.26 6.73
N GLY A 100 -21.78 4.74 6.03
CA GLY A 100 -21.93 4.12 4.71
C GLY A 100 -21.13 2.84 4.58
N ALA A 101 -21.76 1.82 3.98
CA ALA A 101 -21.10 0.60 3.56
C ALA A 101 -19.95 0.91 2.59
N ILE A 102 -18.86 0.16 2.67
CA ILE A 102 -17.75 0.27 1.72
C ILE A 102 -17.82 -0.91 0.76
N GLU A 103 -18.10 -0.61 -0.50
CA GLU A 103 -18.14 -1.58 -1.58
C GLU A 103 -16.93 -1.42 -2.50
N ALA A 104 -16.49 -2.54 -3.08
CA ALA A 104 -15.50 -2.52 -4.16
C ALA A 104 -16.17 -2.01 -5.44
N THR A 105 -15.54 -1.04 -6.11
CA THR A 105 -16.01 -0.49 -7.38
C THR A 105 -15.10 -0.92 -8.52
N ASP A 106 -15.62 -0.88 -9.75
CA ASP A 106 -14.81 -1.08 -10.96
C ASP A 106 -13.55 -0.21 -10.97
N LYS A 107 -12.41 -0.86 -11.22
CA LYS A 107 -11.09 -0.24 -11.19
C LYS A 107 -10.60 0.06 -12.61
N LYS A 108 -10.38 1.35 -12.90
CA LYS A 108 -9.48 1.79 -13.98
C LYS A 108 -8.06 1.87 -13.44
N LEU A 109 -7.02 1.47 -14.18
CA LEU A 109 -5.64 1.62 -13.71
C LEU A 109 -5.25 3.11 -13.70
N ARG A 110 -4.91 3.66 -12.54
CA ARG A 110 -4.61 5.10 -12.36
C ARG A 110 -3.22 5.34 -11.77
N TRP A 111 -2.81 4.53 -10.81
CA TRP A 111 -1.49 4.65 -10.17
C TRP A 111 -0.51 3.63 -10.75
N HIS A 112 0.79 3.91 -10.67
CA HIS A 112 1.81 2.94 -11.12
C HIS A 112 1.60 1.58 -10.45
N ILE A 113 1.36 1.55 -9.13
CA ILE A 113 1.14 0.30 -8.42
C ILE A 113 -0.07 -0.49 -8.92
N ASP A 114 -1.09 0.18 -9.50
CA ASP A 114 -2.26 -0.51 -10.04
C ASP A 114 -1.85 -1.49 -11.15
N TYR A 115 -0.83 -1.17 -11.94
CA TYR A 115 -0.36 -2.05 -13.02
C TYR A 115 0.20 -3.36 -12.45
N LEU A 116 0.97 -3.30 -11.36
CA LEU A 116 1.49 -4.50 -10.69
C LEU A 116 0.36 -5.29 -10.01
N LEU A 117 -0.49 -4.61 -9.24
CA LEU A 117 -1.58 -5.26 -8.48
C LEU A 117 -2.67 -5.88 -9.38
N ASP A 118 -2.77 -5.45 -10.63
CA ASP A 118 -3.72 -6.03 -11.60
C ASP A 118 -3.28 -7.41 -12.15
N HIS A 119 -2.04 -7.83 -11.87
CA HIS A 119 -1.55 -9.18 -12.15
C HIS A 119 -1.99 -10.16 -11.07
N LYS A 120 -2.31 -11.40 -11.48
CA LYS A 120 -2.72 -12.48 -10.56
C LYS A 120 -1.54 -13.01 -9.75
N GLU A 121 -0.33 -12.81 -10.28
CA GLU A 121 0.94 -13.23 -9.67
C GLU A 121 1.35 -12.30 -8.52
N ALA A 122 0.79 -11.08 -8.47
CA ALA A 122 0.98 -10.14 -7.37
C ALA A 122 -0.18 -10.24 -6.39
N GLU A 123 0.12 -10.53 -5.12
CA GLU A 123 -0.87 -10.60 -4.04
C GLU A 123 -0.52 -9.66 -2.89
N ILE A 124 -1.48 -8.86 -2.44
CA ILE A 124 -1.37 -8.14 -1.18
C ILE A 124 -1.77 -9.12 -0.09
N ASP A 125 -0.84 -9.39 0.82
CA ASP A 125 -1.05 -10.35 1.90
C ASP A 125 -0.98 -9.72 3.30
N HIS A 126 -0.44 -8.50 3.39
CA HIS A 126 -0.43 -7.71 4.62
C HIS A 126 -0.51 -6.22 4.33
N VAL A 127 -1.21 -5.49 5.21
CA VAL A 127 -1.29 -4.03 5.13
C VAL A 127 -0.94 -3.40 6.46
N VAL A 128 -0.01 -2.45 6.44
CA VAL A 128 0.23 -1.54 7.55
C VAL A 128 -0.61 -0.29 7.33
N ILE A 129 -1.55 -0.03 8.24
CA ILE A 129 -2.52 1.06 8.17
C ILE A 129 -2.11 2.13 9.18
N ILE A 130 -1.83 3.34 8.72
CA ILE A 130 -1.36 4.46 9.55
C ILE A 130 -2.41 5.56 9.50
N ARG A 131 -3.22 5.65 10.55
CA ARG A 131 -4.33 6.62 10.66
C ARG A 131 -3.81 7.94 11.21
N ASN A 132 -3.52 8.90 10.34
CA ASN A 132 -2.97 10.21 10.69
C ASN A 132 -3.41 11.26 9.64
N PRO A 133 -3.83 12.48 10.02
CA PRO A 133 -4.15 13.52 9.05
C PRO A 133 -2.90 14.08 8.35
N LEU A 134 -1.71 13.89 8.94
CA LEU A 134 -0.45 14.40 8.43
C LEU A 134 0.14 13.49 7.34
N ARG A 135 0.85 14.11 6.42
CA ARG A 135 1.57 13.40 5.36
C ARG A 135 2.89 12.87 5.93
N VAL A 136 2.92 11.58 6.25
CA VAL A 136 4.12 10.88 6.74
C VAL A 136 4.82 10.03 5.67
N GLU A 137 4.32 10.07 4.43
CA GLU A 137 4.80 9.25 3.31
C GLU A 137 6.29 9.41 3.01
N GLU A 138 6.80 10.65 3.02
CA GLU A 138 8.23 10.92 2.76
C GLU A 138 9.11 10.37 3.87
N ARG A 139 8.76 10.63 5.14
CA ARG A 139 9.49 10.08 6.30
C ARG A 139 9.48 8.54 6.34
N LEU A 140 8.38 7.91 5.90
CA LEU A 140 8.30 6.45 5.77
C LEU A 140 9.19 5.93 4.65
N ALA A 141 9.20 6.60 3.51
CA ALA A 141 10.04 6.22 2.39
C ALA A 141 11.52 6.36 2.74
N GLU A 142 11.93 7.49 3.34
CA GLU A 142 13.31 7.69 3.81
C GLU A 142 13.73 6.63 4.83
N PHE A 143 12.88 6.35 5.81
CA PHE A 143 13.13 5.29 6.79
C PHE A 143 13.34 3.94 6.10
N LEU A 144 12.40 3.51 5.27
CA LEU A 144 12.47 2.20 4.61
C LEU A 144 13.66 2.12 3.66
N GLU A 145 13.92 3.15 2.85
CA GLU A 145 15.06 3.20 1.94
C GLU A 145 16.42 3.14 2.67
N SER A 146 16.48 3.56 3.94
CA SER A 146 17.69 3.45 4.78
C SER A 146 17.98 2.03 5.28
N LEU A 147 17.01 1.12 5.21
CA LEU A 147 17.14 -0.22 5.78
C LEU A 147 17.90 -1.14 4.81
N PRO A 148 18.86 -1.94 5.32
CA PRO A 148 19.62 -2.89 4.50
C PRO A 148 18.74 -4.00 3.90
N GLU A 149 17.55 -4.23 4.46
CA GLU A 149 16.58 -5.20 3.96
C GLU A 149 15.80 -4.71 2.74
N THR A 150 15.99 -3.46 2.29
CA THR A 150 15.25 -2.88 1.16
C THR A 150 16.14 -2.59 -0.04
N ALA A 151 15.56 -2.64 -1.24
CA ALA A 151 16.21 -2.23 -2.47
C ALA A 151 15.25 -1.47 -3.38
N LEU A 152 15.73 -0.37 -3.97
CA LEU A 152 14.98 0.43 -4.92
C LEU A 152 14.80 -0.31 -6.25
N ILE A 153 13.57 -0.35 -6.76
CA ILE A 153 13.28 -0.88 -8.11
C ILE A 153 13.64 0.14 -9.18
N ALA A 154 13.16 1.37 -9.02
CA ALA A 154 13.50 2.47 -9.90
C ALA A 154 13.28 3.80 -9.17
N PRO A 155 14.17 4.79 -9.36
CA PRO A 155 13.97 6.12 -8.78
C PRO A 155 12.62 6.72 -9.20
N ARG A 156 11.89 7.30 -8.25
CA ARG A 156 10.57 7.96 -8.43
C ARG A 156 9.43 7.05 -8.87
N LEU A 157 9.59 5.73 -8.84
CA LEU A 157 8.50 4.82 -9.16
C LEU A 157 7.41 4.89 -8.08
N GLY A 158 6.16 5.12 -8.51
CA GLY A 158 5.01 5.27 -7.61
C GLY A 158 4.92 6.60 -6.84
N ALA A 159 5.90 7.49 -6.99
CA ALA A 159 6.04 8.77 -6.28
C ALA A 159 5.75 9.99 -7.18
N GLN A 160 4.65 9.96 -7.95
CA GLN A 160 4.34 11.09 -8.86
C GLN A 160 4.05 12.40 -8.11
N ASP A 161 3.61 12.30 -6.85
CA ASP A 161 3.23 13.44 -6.01
C ASP A 161 4.32 13.87 -5.00
N THR A 162 5.51 13.27 -5.03
CA THR A 162 6.67 13.61 -4.19
C THR A 162 7.93 13.74 -5.05
N ARG A 163 8.84 14.63 -4.67
CA ARG A 163 10.01 14.94 -5.51
C ARG A 163 11.16 13.93 -5.39
N ASN A 164 11.25 13.19 -4.28
CA ASN A 164 12.53 12.60 -3.85
C ASN A 164 12.55 11.10 -3.49
N SER A 165 11.42 10.36 -3.52
CA SER A 165 11.41 8.97 -3.04
C SER A 165 10.86 7.99 -4.07
N SER A 166 11.17 6.69 -3.93
CA SER A 166 10.41 5.64 -4.60
C SER A 166 9.40 5.07 -3.64
N HIS A 167 8.17 4.88 -4.09
CA HIS A 167 7.14 4.27 -3.27
C HIS A 167 7.08 2.76 -3.44
N LEU A 168 7.83 2.16 -4.39
CA LEU A 168 7.94 0.72 -4.56
C LEU A 168 9.37 0.26 -4.25
N LEU A 169 9.50 -0.61 -3.25
CA LEU A 169 10.74 -1.19 -2.77
C LEU A 169 10.65 -2.72 -2.82
N ARG A 170 11.75 -3.40 -3.15
CA ARG A 170 11.89 -4.83 -2.91
C ARG A 170 12.40 -5.05 -1.49
N ILE A 171 12.00 -6.14 -0.86
CA ILE A 171 12.49 -6.52 0.47
C ILE A 171 13.08 -7.92 0.47
N THR A 172 14.06 -8.15 1.35
CA THR A 172 14.73 -9.45 1.53
C THR A 172 14.32 -10.16 2.81
N ASN A 173 13.84 -9.43 3.81
CA ASN A 173 13.38 -9.99 5.08
C ASN A 173 12.10 -9.31 5.57
N ARG A 174 10.97 -9.94 5.29
CA ARG A 174 9.63 -9.47 5.66
C ARG A 174 9.43 -9.31 7.17
N GLU A 175 9.83 -10.31 7.95
CA GLU A 175 9.59 -10.31 9.40
C GLU A 175 10.34 -9.16 10.07
N ARG A 176 11.59 -8.95 9.65
CA ARG A 176 12.43 -7.85 10.13
C ARG A 176 11.83 -6.48 9.79
N ILE A 177 11.32 -6.30 8.57
CA ILE A 177 10.63 -5.07 8.18
C ILE A 177 9.41 -4.81 9.08
N LEU A 178 8.58 -5.82 9.32
CA LEU A 178 7.39 -5.67 10.17
C LEU A 178 7.76 -5.38 11.63
N GLU A 179 8.83 -5.98 12.14
CA GLU A 179 9.38 -5.68 13.47
C GLU A 179 9.82 -4.22 13.57
N LEU A 180 10.65 -3.76 12.63
CA LEU A 180 11.17 -2.40 12.59
C LEU A 180 10.04 -1.36 12.46
N LEU A 181 9.04 -1.62 11.61
CA LEU A 181 7.87 -0.77 11.51
C LEU A 181 7.10 -0.68 12.83
N ARG A 182 6.93 -1.79 13.57
CA ARG A 182 6.27 -1.77 14.88
C ARG A 182 7.03 -0.95 15.91
N GLN A 183 8.36 -0.94 15.84
CA GLN A 183 9.21 -0.18 16.76
C GLN A 183 9.23 1.32 16.42
N SER A 184 9.34 1.68 15.14
CA SER A 184 9.57 3.07 14.71
C SER A 184 8.31 3.88 14.43
N LEU A 185 7.21 3.24 14.00
CA LEU A 185 5.97 3.95 13.63
C LEU A 185 5.32 4.73 14.78
N PRO A 186 5.27 4.26 16.04
CA PRO A 186 4.68 5.03 17.13
C PRO A 186 5.30 6.42 17.27
N GLU A 187 6.63 6.54 17.18
CA GLU A 187 7.32 7.83 17.23
C GLU A 187 7.03 8.68 15.99
N MET A 188 7.01 8.07 14.81
CA MET A 188 6.73 8.79 13.56
C MET A 188 5.32 9.39 13.50
N VAL A 189 4.35 8.73 14.12
CA VAL A 189 2.94 9.13 14.14
C VAL A 189 2.64 10.16 15.23
N CYS A 190 3.37 10.13 16.36
CA CYS A 190 3.17 11.04 17.49
C CYS A 190 3.91 12.38 17.38
N SER A 191 5.03 12.44 16.65
CA SER A 191 5.87 13.66 16.54
C SER A 191 5.45 14.63 15.43
N GLY A 192 4.14 14.76 15.17
CA GLY A 192 3.61 15.60 14.09
C GLY A 192 2.65 16.67 14.57
#